data_AF-A0A815PS71-F1
#
_entry.id   AF-A0A815PS71-F1
#
_cell.length_a   1.000
_cell.length_b   1.000
_cell.length_c   1.000
_cell.angle_alpha   90.00
_cell.angle_beta   90.00
_cell.angle_gamma   90.00
#
_symmetry.space_group_name_H-M   'P 1'
#
loop_
_entity.id
_entity.type
_entity.pdbx_description
1 polymer ?
#
loop_
_entity_poly.entity_id
_entity_poly.type
_entity_poly.pdbx_seq_one_letter_code
_entity_poly.pdbx_strand_id
1 'polypeptide(L)'
;MQRTKRQKNDMVQVSNSNKKQKLENEITIINSNKYCLEELANEILYEIFEYLDGYDIYKGFYKLNNRFQNLSINSNILTKINI
;
A
#
# COMPACT_ATOMS: atom_id res chain seq x y z
N MET A 1 -33.50 -2.45 47.02
CA MET A 1 -33.76 -3.01 45.67
C MET A 1 -32.88 -2.26 44.64
N GLN A 2 -31.63 -2.69 44.36
CA GLN A 2 -30.74 -2.02 43.38
C GLN A 2 -29.89 -2.98 42.51
N ARG A 3 -30.25 -4.27 42.42
CA ARG A 3 -29.45 -5.27 41.68
C ARG A 3 -29.60 -5.21 40.15
N THR A 4 -30.70 -4.69 39.62
CA THR A 4 -31.04 -4.76 38.18
C THR A 4 -30.36 -3.70 37.29
N LYS A 5 -29.88 -2.58 37.85
CA LYS A 5 -29.20 -1.52 37.08
C LYS A 5 -27.74 -1.87 36.75
N ARG A 6 -27.10 -2.73 37.56
CA ARG A 6 -25.69 -3.09 37.42
C ARG A 6 -25.46 -4.00 36.21
N GLN A 7 -26.29 -5.03 36.05
CA GLN A 7 -26.20 -6.01 34.96
C GLN A 7 -26.40 -5.39 33.55
N LYS A 8 -27.27 -4.37 33.42
CA LYS A 8 -27.47 -3.70 32.13
C LYS A 8 -26.24 -2.88 31.70
N ASN A 9 -25.55 -2.25 32.63
CA ASN A 9 -24.36 -1.46 32.32
C ASN A 9 -23.20 -2.35 31.85
N ASP A 10 -23.02 -3.51 32.48
CA ASP A 10 -21.97 -4.46 32.12
C ASP A 10 -22.20 -5.02 30.69
N MET A 11 -23.46 -5.30 30.31
CA MET A 11 -23.82 -5.76 28.97
C MET A 11 -23.61 -4.68 27.88
N VAL A 12 -23.84 -3.41 28.20
CA VAL A 12 -23.63 -2.26 27.30
C VAL A 12 -22.13 -1.98 27.11
N GLN A 13 -21.32 -2.16 28.15
CA GLN A 13 -19.87 -2.00 28.07
C GLN A 13 -19.23 -3.06 27.14
N VAL A 14 -19.64 -4.32 27.28
CA VAL A 14 -19.12 -5.45 26.45
C VAL A 14 -19.52 -5.32 24.97
N SER A 15 -20.72 -4.79 24.69
CA SER A 15 -21.17 -4.60 23.31
C SER A 15 -20.48 -3.40 22.62
N ASN A 16 -20.08 -2.38 23.37
CA ASN A 16 -19.30 -1.25 22.85
C ASN A 16 -17.83 -1.61 22.59
N SER A 17 -17.20 -2.42 23.45
CA SER A 17 -15.83 -2.91 23.23
C SER A 17 -15.73 -3.80 21.98
N ASN A 18 -16.73 -4.64 21.73
CA ASN A 18 -16.76 -5.52 20.55
C ASN A 18 -16.97 -4.73 19.24
N LYS A 19 -17.78 -3.67 19.27
CA LYS A 19 -17.93 -2.76 18.12
C LYS A 19 -16.65 -1.99 17.82
N LYS A 20 -15.94 -1.54 18.86
CA LYS A 20 -14.69 -0.79 18.72
C LYS A 20 -13.57 -1.67 18.14
N GLN A 21 -13.41 -2.90 18.63
CA GLN A 21 -12.45 -3.87 18.08
C GLN A 21 -12.77 -4.26 16.63
N LYS A 22 -14.06 -4.42 16.28
CA LYS A 22 -14.46 -4.72 14.91
C LYS A 22 -14.11 -3.59 13.94
N LEU A 23 -14.34 -2.35 14.35
CA LEU A 23 -14.03 -1.16 13.55
C LEU A 23 -12.50 -0.95 13.40
N GLU A 24 -11.73 -1.17 14.46
CA GLU A 24 -10.27 -1.10 14.44
C GLU A 24 -9.67 -2.17 13.51
N ASN A 25 -10.23 -3.38 13.50
CA ASN A 25 -9.81 -4.45 12.60
C ASN A 25 -10.15 -4.14 11.14
N GLU A 26 -11.34 -3.59 10.85
CA GLU A 26 -11.72 -3.17 9.49
C GLU A 26 -10.84 -2.03 8.97
N ILE A 27 -10.50 -1.04 9.81
CA ILE A 27 -9.56 0.04 9.46
C ILE A 27 -8.15 -0.51 9.19
N THR A 28 -7.71 -1.49 9.98
CA THR A 28 -6.41 -2.15 9.78
C THR A 28 -6.38 -2.91 8.46
N ILE A 29 -7.46 -3.63 8.13
CA ILE A 29 -7.62 -4.36 6.87
C ILE A 29 -7.64 -3.42 5.65
N ILE A 30 -8.33 -2.28 5.76
CA ILE A 30 -8.37 -1.28 4.69
C ILE A 30 -6.99 -0.64 4.48
N ASN A 31 -6.25 -0.36 5.56
CA ASN A 31 -4.90 0.17 5.47
C ASN A 31 -3.86 -0.84 4.93
N SER A 32 -4.10 -2.15 5.11
CA SER A 32 -3.24 -3.19 4.54
C SER A 32 -3.45 -3.44 3.05
N ASN A 33 -4.53 -2.94 2.45
CA ASN A 33 -4.79 -3.06 1.00
C ASN A 33 -4.19 -1.88 0.20
N LYS A 34 -3.10 -1.29 0.69
CA LYS A 34 -2.31 -0.35 -0.12
C LYS A 34 -1.41 -1.17 -1.04
N TYR A 35 -1.81 -1.26 -2.30
CA TYR A 35 -0.94 -1.78 -3.35
C TYR A 35 0.14 -0.74 -3.62
N CYS A 36 1.36 -1.02 -3.14
CA CYS A 36 2.52 -0.17 -3.37
C CYS A 36 3.22 -0.62 -4.65
N LEU A 37 3.52 0.32 -5.55
CA LEU A 37 4.30 0.05 -6.76
C LEU A 37 5.67 -0.55 -6.42
N GLU A 38 6.22 -0.15 -5.28
CA GLU A 38 7.47 -0.61 -4.68
C GLU A 38 7.48 -2.10 -4.31
N GLU A 39 6.31 -2.74 -4.21
CA GLU A 39 6.19 -4.17 -3.89
C GLU A 39 6.19 -5.07 -5.13
N LEU A 40 6.01 -4.49 -6.33
CA LEU A 40 6.08 -5.25 -7.58
C LEU A 40 7.47 -5.85 -7.76
N ALA A 41 7.55 -7.05 -8.31
CA ALA A 41 8.81 -7.70 -8.66
C ALA A 41 9.55 -6.94 -9.78
N ASN A 42 10.88 -7.06 -9.86
CA ASN A 42 11.68 -6.34 -10.86
C ASN A 42 11.28 -6.72 -12.29
N GLU A 43 10.92 -7.98 -12.51
CA GLU A 43 10.49 -8.55 -13.79
C GLU A 43 9.25 -7.82 -14.33
N ILE A 44 8.27 -7.57 -13.46
CA ILE A 44 7.05 -6.85 -13.82
C ILE A 44 7.35 -5.38 -14.11
N LEU A 45 8.26 -4.77 -13.34
CA LEU A 45 8.68 -3.38 -13.60
C LEU A 45 9.40 -3.25 -14.95
N TYR A 46 10.27 -4.21 -15.30
CA TYR A 46 10.90 -4.24 -16.61
C TYR A 46 9.88 -4.44 -17.74
N GLU A 47 8.87 -5.29 -17.53
CA GLU A 47 7.78 -5.46 -18.50
C GLU A 47 7.02 -4.14 -18.70
N ILE A 48 6.71 -3.40 -17.64
CA ILE A 48 6.10 -2.06 -17.74
C ILE A 48 7.01 -1.11 -18.52
N PHE A 49 8.32 -1.12 -18.23
CA PHE A 49 9.31 -0.29 -18.90
C PHE A 49 9.47 -0.62 -20.39
N GLU A 50 9.13 -1.82 -20.85
CA GLU A 50 9.13 -2.13 -22.28
C GLU A 50 8.10 -1.31 -23.07
N TYR A 51 7.02 -0.85 -22.44
CA TYR A 51 5.96 -0.06 -23.06
C TYR A 51 6.18 1.46 -22.98
N LEU A 52 7.24 1.91 -22.29
CA LEU A 52 7.54 3.32 -22.09
C LEU A 52 8.84 3.68 -22.82
N ASP A 53 8.97 4.94 -23.23
CA ASP A 53 10.25 5.46 -23.72
C ASP A 53 11.20 5.76 -22.54
N GLY A 54 12.49 5.87 -22.85
CA GLY A 54 13.49 6.09 -21.81
C GLY A 54 13.34 7.43 -21.08
N TYR A 55 12.73 8.44 -21.72
CA TYR A 55 12.49 9.73 -21.10
C TYR A 55 11.39 9.67 -20.05
N ASP A 56 10.27 9.01 -20.35
CA ASP A 56 9.15 8.79 -19.44
C ASP A 56 9.56 7.96 -18.23
N ILE A 57 10.37 6.92 -18.46
CA ILE A 57 10.91 6.10 -17.37
C ILE A 57 11.81 6.93 -16.46
N TYR A 58 12.73 7.68 -17.05
CA TYR A 58 13.63 8.55 -16.28
C TYR A 58 12.85 9.61 -15.49
N LYS A 59 11.89 10.27 -16.12
CA LYS A 59 11.12 11.34 -15.48
C LYS A 59 10.18 10.83 -14.39
N GLY A 60 9.53 9.69 -14.62
CA GLY A 60 8.52 9.12 -13.72
C GLY A 60 9.08 8.28 -12.59
N PHE A 61 10.14 7.49 -12.83
CA PHE A 61 10.56 6.44 -11.90
C PHE A 61 11.93 6.71 -11.26
N TYR A 62 12.84 7.40 -11.94
CA TYR A 62 14.20 7.62 -11.44
C TYR A 62 14.26 8.31 -10.07
N LYS A 63 13.28 9.16 -9.73
CA LYS A 63 13.28 9.90 -8.45
C LYS A 63 12.45 9.24 -7.35
N LEU A 64 11.85 8.06 -7.59
CA LEU A 64 10.98 7.42 -6.61
C LEU A 64 11.77 6.87 -5.41
N ASN A 65 12.79 6.06 -5.66
CA ASN A 65 13.70 5.54 -4.64
C ASN A 65 14.96 4.93 -5.28
N ASN A 66 15.92 4.51 -4.46
CA ASN A 66 17.18 3.92 -4.92
C ASN A 66 16.98 2.65 -5.75
N ARG A 67 15.94 1.86 -5.47
CA ARG A 67 15.62 0.66 -6.26
C ARG A 67 15.24 1.06 -7.69
N PHE A 68 14.34 2.02 -7.86
CA PHE A 68 13.95 2.50 -9.18
C PHE A 68 15.09 3.20 -9.92
N GLN A 69 15.96 3.94 -9.24
CA GLN A 69 17.20 4.49 -9.84
C GLN A 69 18.04 3.38 -10.47
N ASN A 70 18.30 2.32 -9.71
CA ASN A 70 19.10 1.19 -10.18
C ASN A 70 18.42 0.46 -11.33
N LEU A 71 17.09 0.28 -11.29
CA LEU A 71 16.33 -0.34 -12.37
C LEU A 71 16.44 0.48 -13.66
N SER A 72 16.30 1.81 -13.59
CA SER A 72 16.40 2.70 -14.75
C SER A 72 17.80 2.79 -15.36
N ILE A 73 18.86 2.60 -14.56
CA ILE A 73 20.25 2.64 -15.04
C ILE A 73 20.67 1.28 -15.65
N ASN A 74 20.29 0.18 -15.00
CA ASN A 74 20.75 -1.16 -15.40
C ASN A 74 19.96 -1.75 -16.56
N SER A 75 18.76 -1.24 -16.80
CA SER A 75 18.00 -1.57 -17.98
C SER A 75 18.61 -0.94 -19.23
N ASN A 76 18.51 -1.61 -20.38
CA ASN A 76 18.77 -1.02 -21.69
C ASN A 76 17.79 0.13 -22.06
N ILE A 77 17.03 0.66 -21.09
CA ILE A 77 16.13 1.81 -21.26
C ILE A 77 16.90 3.04 -21.76
N LEU A 78 18.17 3.22 -21.34
CA LEU A 78 19.00 4.32 -21.83
C LEU A 78 19.20 4.26 -23.35
N THR A 79 19.13 3.09 -23.98
CA THR A 79 19.22 2.96 -25.45
C THR A 79 17.89 3.18 -26.16
N LYS A 80 16.78 3.30 -25.42
CA LYS A 80 15.43 3.62 -25.93
C LYS A 80 15.11 5.13 -25.89
N ILE A 81 16.05 5.98 -25.47
CA ILE A 81 15.88 7.43 -25.59
C ILE A 81 16.11 7.81 -27.06
N ASN A 82 15.02 7.86 -27.83
CA ASN A 82 15.04 8.52 -29.13
C ASN A 82 15.02 10.04 -28.87
N ILE A 83 16.19 10.68 -28.92
CA ILE A 83 16.33 12.14 -28.93
C ILE A 83 16.05 12.65 -30.34
#